data_AF-A0A1J8QAE9-F1
#
_entry.id   AF-A0A1J8QAE9-F1
#
_cell.length_a   1.000
_cell.length_b   1.000
_cell.length_c   1.000
_cell.angle_alpha   90.00
_cell.angle_beta   90.00
_cell.angle_gamma   90.00
#
_symmetry.space_group_name_H-M   'P 1'
#
loop_
_entity.id
_entity.type
_entity.pdbx_description
1 polymer ?
#
loop_
_entity_poly.entity_id
_entity_poly.type
_entity_poly.pdbx_seq_one_letter_code
_entity_poly.pdbx_strand_id
1 'polypeptide(L)'
;MSEEASNAATAIPWAIINSIAVSSILGWGINLTLAFCMGTDLSGILNSPIGQPMAQILYNSLGQDGALAVWYLVIIVQYIVALNSLLVASRQTFAFSRDGALPFSQYLYRNNRYINTPVNTVWFGAVLAPAIGLLVFTSSQAIDAIFTIAMTAAYISHITPIATRFVFRNDFKPGPFNLGRLVVPVAAIAVSWMVFMIVIFFFPTTPQTNAQEMNYTVVIFGGFMTLAIFWYYCPVYGGAHWFNGPVSNLAPSVKGKHREEGSASEKTDKCNTELSVSAVGA
;
A
#
# COMPACT_ATOMS: atom_id res chain seq x y z
N MET A 1 -7.93 1.69 7.50
CA MET A 1 -7.68 3.15 7.47
C MET A 1 -8.86 3.92 6.90
N SER A 2 -9.45 3.50 5.77
CA SER A 2 -10.68 4.14 5.28
C SER A 2 -11.87 4.04 6.25
N GLU A 3 -11.88 3.06 7.14
CA GLU A 3 -12.91 2.87 8.17
C GLU A 3 -12.84 3.91 9.31
N GLU A 4 -11.70 4.56 9.53
CA GLU A 4 -11.47 5.54 10.60
C GLU A 4 -11.62 7.00 10.09
N ALA A 5 -11.81 7.22 8.78
CA ALA A 5 -11.91 8.55 8.19
C ALA A 5 -13.37 9.01 8.07
N SER A 6 -13.69 10.18 8.64
CA SER A 6 -14.95 10.86 8.39
C SER A 6 -15.07 11.19 6.89
N ASN A 7 -16.10 10.66 6.23
CA ASN A 7 -16.35 10.81 4.80
C ASN A 7 -15.20 10.28 3.89
N ALA A 8 -14.78 9.03 4.15
CA ALA A 8 -13.70 8.33 3.44
C ALA A 8 -13.78 8.36 1.90
N ALA A 9 -14.99 8.34 1.33
CA ALA A 9 -15.18 8.23 -0.11
C ALA A 9 -14.72 9.47 -0.90
N THR A 10 -14.74 10.65 -0.29
CA THR A 10 -14.27 11.91 -0.90
C THR A 10 -13.02 12.47 -0.23
N ALA A 11 -12.87 12.33 1.09
CA ALA A 11 -11.73 12.89 1.80
C ALA A 11 -10.41 12.22 1.41
N ILE A 12 -10.42 10.89 1.23
CA ILE A 12 -9.20 10.11 0.95
C ILE A 12 -8.60 10.45 -0.42
N PRO A 13 -9.37 10.48 -1.54
CA PRO A 13 -8.81 10.87 -2.84
C PRO A 13 -8.18 12.27 -2.84
N TRP A 14 -8.86 13.26 -2.23
CA TRP A 14 -8.34 14.62 -2.14
C TRP A 14 -7.09 14.72 -1.25
N ALA A 15 -7.06 13.99 -0.14
CA ALA A 15 -5.88 13.94 0.72
C ALA A 15 -4.66 13.36 -0.02
N ILE A 16 -4.84 12.29 -0.81
CA ILE A 16 -3.76 11.70 -1.61
C ILE A 16 -3.23 12.70 -2.64
N ILE A 17 -4.11 13.35 -3.39
CA ILE A 17 -3.70 14.33 -4.42
C ILE A 17 -2.93 15.49 -3.81
N ASN A 18 -3.43 16.08 -2.72
CA ASN A 18 -2.75 17.18 -2.04
C ASN A 18 -1.41 16.74 -1.44
N SER A 19 -1.35 15.55 -0.85
CA SER A 19 -0.10 15.00 -0.31
C SER A 19 0.96 14.83 -1.39
N ILE A 20 0.58 14.33 -2.57
CA ILE A 20 1.50 14.17 -3.70
C ILE A 20 1.94 15.53 -4.24
N ALA A 21 1.02 16.48 -4.37
CA ALA A 21 1.34 17.82 -4.87
C ALA A 21 2.35 18.54 -3.96
N VAL A 22 2.10 18.54 -2.65
CA VAL A 22 2.99 19.15 -1.65
C VAL A 22 4.35 18.44 -1.63
N SER A 23 4.36 17.11 -1.64
CA SER A 23 5.62 16.32 -1.66
C SER A 23 6.44 16.57 -2.93
N SER A 24 5.77 16.72 -4.08
CA SER A 24 6.43 16.99 -5.36
C SER A 24 7.10 18.36 -5.38
N ILE A 25 6.41 19.40 -4.88
CA ILE A 25 6.93 20.76 -4.84
C ILE A 25 8.12 20.86 -3.87
N LEU A 26 7.97 20.32 -2.66
CA LEU A 26 9.04 20.32 -1.65
C LEU A 26 10.23 19.48 -2.10
N GLY A 27 9.99 18.27 -2.60
CA GLY A 27 11.04 17.37 -3.09
C GLY A 27 11.79 17.96 -4.28
N TRP A 28 11.09 18.61 -5.21
CA TRP A 28 11.70 19.33 -6.33
C TRP A 28 12.57 20.50 -5.83
N GLY A 29 12.10 21.28 -4.87
CA GLY A 29 12.87 22.36 -4.25
C GLY A 29 14.16 21.87 -3.58
N ILE A 30 14.07 20.79 -2.80
CA ILE A 30 15.25 20.18 -2.15
C ILE A 30 16.25 19.68 -3.20
N ASN A 31 15.79 18.99 -4.24
CA ASN A 31 16.66 18.51 -5.31
C ASN A 31 17.35 19.66 -6.06
N LEU A 32 16.65 20.77 -6.30
CA LEU A 32 17.22 21.95 -6.93
C LEU A 32 18.31 22.58 -6.06
N THR A 33 18.04 22.74 -4.76
CA THR A 33 19.04 23.25 -3.81
C THR A 33 20.27 22.35 -3.74
N LEU A 34 20.09 21.03 -3.68
CA LEU A 34 21.20 20.07 -3.69
C LEU A 34 22.02 20.16 -4.97
N ALA A 35 21.38 20.26 -6.13
CA ALA A 35 22.06 20.38 -7.42
C ALA A 35 22.93 21.65 -7.51
N PHE A 36 22.45 22.78 -6.98
CA PHE A 36 23.25 24.01 -6.93
C PHE A 36 24.33 23.99 -5.86
N CYS A 37 24.14 23.27 -4.75
CA CYS A 37 25.10 23.20 -3.65
C CYS A 37 26.18 22.10 -3.83
N MET A 38 26.01 21.17 -4.77
CA MET A 38 26.95 20.06 -4.98
C MET A 38 28.33 20.52 -5.50
N GLY A 39 28.43 21.71 -6.11
CA GLY A 39 29.70 22.20 -6.68
C GLY A 39 30.17 21.39 -7.89
N THR A 40 31.43 21.60 -8.32
CA THR A 40 32.00 20.99 -9.54
C THR A 40 32.73 19.66 -9.30
N ASP A 41 33.07 19.32 -8.05
CA ASP A 41 33.84 18.10 -7.71
C ASP A 41 32.92 16.91 -7.34
N LEU A 42 32.28 16.33 -8.36
CA LEU A 42 31.46 15.13 -8.23
C LEU A 42 32.27 13.91 -7.75
N SER A 43 33.53 13.80 -8.17
CA SER A 43 34.43 12.69 -7.83
C SER A 43 34.81 12.68 -6.35
N GLY A 44 35.00 13.86 -5.73
CA GLY A 44 35.26 13.98 -4.28
C GLY A 44 34.03 13.67 -3.43
N ILE A 45 32.83 13.92 -3.94
CA ILE A 45 31.57 13.65 -3.23
C ILE A 45 31.23 12.16 -3.27
N LEU A 46 31.39 11.52 -4.42
CA LEU A 46 31.11 10.09 -4.59
C LEU A 46 32.13 9.20 -3.87
N ASN A 47 33.38 9.62 -3.76
CA ASN A 47 34.43 8.87 -3.06
C ASN A 47 34.65 9.34 -1.61
N SER A 48 33.72 10.13 -1.05
CA SER A 48 33.87 10.65 0.31
C SER A 48 33.89 9.52 1.35
N PRO A 49 34.74 9.62 2.41
CA PRO A 49 34.76 8.67 3.52
C PRO A 49 33.41 8.51 4.25
N ILE A 50 32.51 9.49 4.10
CA ILE A 50 31.17 9.46 4.71
C ILE A 50 30.27 8.41 4.02
N GLY A 51 30.57 8.01 2.78
CA GLY A 51 29.80 6.99 2.05
C GLY A 51 28.38 7.40 1.65
N GLN A 52 27.92 8.60 2.04
CA GLN A 52 26.63 9.17 1.67
C GLN A 52 26.81 10.54 0.99
N PRO A 53 26.55 10.66 -0.33
CA PRO A 53 26.73 11.90 -1.07
C PRO A 53 25.96 13.09 -0.49
N MET A 54 24.74 12.87 -0.01
CA MET A 54 23.91 13.94 0.56
C MET A 54 24.48 14.50 1.86
N ALA A 55 25.03 13.65 2.72
CA ALA A 55 25.69 14.06 3.95
C ALA A 55 26.94 14.89 3.64
N GLN A 56 27.68 14.51 2.60
CA GLN A 56 28.86 15.26 2.15
C GLN A 56 28.51 16.65 1.60
N ILE A 57 27.44 16.76 0.82
CA ILE A 57 26.98 18.06 0.28
C ILE A 57 26.60 19.01 1.43
N LEU A 58 25.92 18.50 2.45
CA LEU A 58 25.58 19.27 3.65
C LEU A 58 26.81 19.67 4.45
N TYR A 59 27.78 18.76 4.60
CA TYR A 59 29.05 19.05 5.24
C TYR A 59 29.82 20.16 4.51
N ASN A 60 29.90 20.10 3.19
CA ASN A 60 30.59 21.10 2.38
C ASN A 60 29.90 22.47 2.43
N SER A 61 28.56 22.51 2.57
CA SER A 61 27.80 23.76 2.54
C SER A 61 27.60 24.42 3.90
N LEU A 62 27.37 23.63 4.97
CA LEU A 62 27.05 24.13 6.32
C LEU A 62 28.20 23.93 7.32
N GLY A 63 29.27 23.25 6.96
CA GLY A 63 30.32 22.83 7.88
C GLY A 63 29.89 21.64 8.75
N GLN A 64 30.78 21.21 9.65
CA GLN A 64 30.60 20.01 10.48
C GLN A 64 29.39 20.11 11.42
N ASP A 65 29.30 21.19 12.19
CA ASP A 65 28.26 21.35 13.22
C ASP A 65 26.86 21.49 12.62
N GLY A 66 26.75 22.23 11.50
CA GLY A 66 25.49 22.40 10.78
C GLY A 66 25.02 21.12 10.10
N ALA A 67 25.93 20.38 9.47
CA ALA A 67 25.60 19.09 8.85
C ALA A 67 25.15 18.05 9.88
N LEU A 68 25.84 17.96 11.03
CA LEU A 68 25.47 17.07 12.12
C LEU A 68 24.09 17.38 12.71
N ALA A 69 23.76 18.67 12.90
CA ALA A 69 22.45 19.09 13.39
C ALA A 69 21.32 18.65 12.44
N VAL A 70 21.50 18.85 11.14
CA VAL A 70 20.53 18.41 10.12
C VAL A 70 20.43 16.88 10.09
N TRP A 71 21.55 16.17 10.17
CA TRP A 71 21.55 14.70 10.18
C TRP A 71 20.84 14.12 11.40
N TYR A 72 21.00 14.73 12.57
CA TYR A 72 20.27 14.31 13.77
C TYR A 72 18.75 14.44 13.59
N LEU A 73 18.29 15.53 12.94
CA LEU A 73 16.87 15.71 12.61
C LEU A 73 16.37 14.63 11.65
N VAL A 74 17.15 14.31 10.61
CA VAL A 74 16.82 13.23 9.65
C VAL A 74 16.66 11.89 10.37
N ILE A 75 17.53 11.56 11.32
CA ILE A 75 17.44 10.33 12.11
C ILE A 75 16.13 10.28 12.93
N ILE A 76 15.76 11.39 13.59
CA ILE A 76 14.51 11.46 14.35
C ILE A 76 13.30 11.25 13.45
N VAL A 77 13.26 11.93 12.30
CA VAL A 77 12.16 11.80 11.33
C VAL A 77 12.08 10.36 10.82
N GLN A 78 13.22 9.74 10.49
CA GLN A 78 13.28 8.36 10.03
C GLN A 78 12.78 7.37 11.08
N TYR A 79 13.07 7.61 12.37
CA TYR A 79 12.56 6.81 13.46
C TYR A 79 11.02 6.88 13.56
N ILE A 80 10.44 8.07 13.43
CA ILE A 80 8.98 8.25 13.43
C ILE A 80 8.35 7.55 12.22
N VAL A 81 8.97 7.63 11.04
CA VAL A 81 8.50 6.92 9.84
C VAL A 81 8.54 5.39 10.03
N ALA A 82 9.59 4.87 10.65
CA ALA A 82 9.71 3.44 10.95
C ALA A 82 8.60 2.98 11.91
N LEU A 83 8.32 3.75 12.97
CA LEU A 83 7.21 3.46 13.91
C LEU A 83 5.85 3.46 13.20
N ASN A 84 5.58 4.46 12.35
CA ASN A 84 4.34 4.51 11.56
C ASN A 84 4.22 3.31 10.62
N SER A 85 5.32 2.92 9.97
CA SER A 85 5.35 1.77 9.07
C SER A 85 5.05 0.47 9.81
N LEU A 86 5.61 0.28 11.02
CA LEU A 86 5.33 -0.89 11.87
C LEU A 86 3.85 -0.94 12.28
N LEU A 87 3.26 0.21 12.63
CA LEU A 87 1.84 0.30 12.96
C LEU A 87 0.96 -0.09 11.77
N VAL A 88 1.24 0.42 10.57
CA VAL A 88 0.48 0.07 9.35
C VAL A 88 0.64 -1.42 9.01
N ALA A 89 1.87 -1.93 9.02
CA ALA A 89 2.17 -3.33 8.72
C ALA A 89 1.46 -4.28 9.68
N SER A 90 1.39 -3.95 10.98
CA SER A 90 0.68 -4.76 11.97
C SER A 90 -0.82 -4.83 11.69
N ARG A 91 -1.44 -3.72 11.26
CA ARG A 91 -2.87 -3.68 10.89
C ARG A 91 -3.16 -4.48 9.61
N GLN A 92 -2.28 -4.37 8.60
CA GLN A 92 -2.40 -5.16 7.37
C GLN A 92 -2.28 -6.65 7.65
N THR A 93 -1.25 -7.04 8.41
CA THR A 93 -0.99 -8.43 8.77
C THR A 93 -2.12 -8.99 9.65
N PHE A 94 -2.72 -8.18 10.53
CA PHE A 94 -3.92 -8.57 11.28
C PHE A 94 -5.12 -8.84 10.36
N ALA A 95 -5.39 -7.95 9.40
CA ALA A 95 -6.46 -8.16 8.43
C ALA A 95 -6.24 -9.44 7.60
N PHE A 96 -5.01 -9.68 7.12
CA PHE A 96 -4.67 -10.91 6.40
C PHE A 96 -4.73 -12.17 7.29
N SER A 97 -4.39 -12.07 8.58
CA SER A 97 -4.51 -13.18 9.52
C SER A 97 -5.98 -13.53 9.83
N ARG A 98 -6.87 -12.53 9.84
CA ARG A 98 -8.33 -12.71 9.99
C ARG A 98 -8.90 -13.44 8.78
N ASP A 99 -8.44 -13.09 7.59
CA ASP A 99 -8.82 -13.76 6.34
C ASP A 99 -8.02 -15.07 6.13
N GLY A 100 -7.21 -15.46 7.14
CA GLY A 100 -6.30 -16.61 7.22
C GLY A 100 -5.39 -16.85 6.01
N ALA A 101 -5.00 -15.77 5.34
CA ALA A 101 -4.11 -15.78 4.19
C ALA A 101 -2.61 -16.01 4.55
N LEU A 102 -2.25 -16.02 5.84
CA LEU A 102 -0.86 -16.11 6.31
C LEU A 102 -0.50 -17.49 6.89
N PRO A 103 0.75 -17.96 6.70
CA PRO A 103 1.28 -19.07 7.51
C PRO A 103 1.19 -18.70 8.98
N PHE A 104 0.69 -19.62 9.82
CA PHE A 104 0.41 -19.39 11.25
C PHE A 104 -0.69 -18.35 11.56
N SER A 105 -1.64 -18.13 10.64
CA SER A 105 -2.80 -17.24 10.83
C SER A 105 -3.51 -17.41 12.18
N GLN A 106 -3.66 -18.66 12.67
CA GLN A 106 -4.27 -18.96 13.97
C GLN A 106 -3.51 -18.39 15.18
N TYR A 107 -2.17 -18.32 15.11
CA TYR A 107 -1.35 -17.75 16.17
C TYR A 107 -1.33 -16.22 16.05
N LEU A 108 -1.17 -15.68 14.84
CA LEU A 108 -1.14 -14.23 14.59
C LEU A 108 -2.49 -13.55 14.87
N TYR A 109 -3.61 -14.24 14.65
CA TYR A 109 -4.96 -13.72 14.90
C TYR A 109 -5.31 -13.65 16.40
N ARG A 110 -4.58 -14.33 17.27
CA ARG A 110 -4.88 -14.37 18.71
C ARG A 110 -4.64 -12.99 19.34
N ASN A 111 -5.73 -12.23 19.49
CA ASN A 111 -5.73 -10.91 20.08
C ASN A 111 -5.69 -10.97 21.62
N ASN A 112 -5.02 -10.00 22.25
CA ASN A 112 -5.07 -9.84 23.70
C ASN A 112 -6.37 -9.11 24.08
N ARG A 113 -7.23 -9.78 24.86
CA ARG A 113 -8.60 -9.35 25.18
C ARG A 113 -8.69 -8.03 25.95
N TYR A 114 -7.60 -7.61 26.59
CA TYR A 114 -7.55 -6.39 27.41
C TYR A 114 -7.27 -5.11 26.60
N ILE A 115 -6.49 -5.20 25.53
CA ILE A 115 -5.97 -4.03 24.80
C ILE A 115 -6.62 -3.93 23.42
N ASN A 116 -7.31 -4.99 22.97
CA ASN A 116 -7.88 -5.14 21.63
C ASN A 116 -6.90 -4.90 20.46
N THR A 117 -5.59 -4.77 20.75
CA THR A 117 -4.52 -4.53 19.78
C THR A 117 -3.76 -5.83 19.49
N PRO A 118 -3.50 -6.16 18.22
CA PRO A 118 -2.82 -7.40 17.82
C PRO A 118 -1.31 -7.36 18.13
N VAL A 119 -0.93 -7.58 19.39
CA VAL A 119 0.46 -7.52 19.89
C VAL A 119 1.36 -8.55 19.20
N ASN A 120 0.86 -9.76 18.94
CA ASN A 120 1.64 -10.83 18.32
C ASN A 120 2.10 -10.47 16.90
N THR A 121 1.22 -9.80 16.16
CA THR A 121 1.48 -9.33 14.80
C THR A 121 2.52 -8.21 14.76
N VAL A 122 2.52 -7.35 15.79
CA VAL A 122 3.55 -6.29 15.95
C VAL A 122 4.92 -6.92 16.19
N TRP A 123 5.01 -7.90 17.10
CA TRP A 123 6.28 -8.60 17.37
C TRP A 123 6.80 -9.36 16.15
N PHE A 124 5.91 -9.98 15.37
CA PHE A 124 6.29 -10.62 14.11
C PHE A 124 6.98 -9.63 13.18
N GLY A 125 6.40 -8.45 12.95
CA GLY A 125 7.04 -7.40 12.14
C GLY A 125 8.32 -6.84 12.75
N ALA A 126 8.33 -6.64 14.07
CA ALA A 126 9.47 -6.08 14.80
C ALA A 126 10.68 -7.02 14.86
N VAL A 127 10.48 -8.34 14.74
CA VAL A 127 11.57 -9.33 14.68
C VAL A 127 11.96 -9.61 13.22
N LEU A 128 10.98 -9.76 12.33
CA LEU A 128 11.24 -10.11 10.94
C LEU A 128 11.98 -9.00 10.18
N ALA A 129 11.60 -7.73 10.37
CA ALA A 129 12.23 -6.63 9.64
C ALA A 129 13.73 -6.47 9.97
N PRO A 130 14.16 -6.45 11.25
CA PRO A 130 15.57 -6.48 11.59
C PRO A 130 16.28 -7.77 11.18
N ALA A 131 15.60 -8.93 11.22
CA ALA A 131 16.20 -10.19 10.77
C ALA A 131 16.57 -10.16 9.28
N ILE A 132 15.74 -9.54 8.43
CA ILE A 132 16.08 -9.28 7.03
C ILE A 132 17.19 -8.22 6.93
N GLY A 133 17.17 -7.22 7.83
CA GLY A 133 18.23 -6.21 7.92
C GLY A 133 19.62 -6.76 8.26
N LEU A 134 19.72 -7.92 8.93
CA LEU A 134 20.99 -8.59 9.22
C LEU A 134 21.76 -9.01 7.96
N LEU A 135 21.11 -9.05 6.78
CA LEU A 135 21.81 -9.28 5.50
C LEU A 135 22.87 -8.22 5.20
N VAL A 136 22.83 -7.06 5.87
CA VAL A 136 23.90 -6.05 5.79
C VAL A 136 25.28 -6.62 6.13
N PHE A 137 25.36 -7.61 7.03
CA PHE A 137 26.63 -8.23 7.42
C PHE A 137 27.17 -9.21 6.38
N THR A 138 26.36 -9.59 5.39
CA THR A 138 26.77 -10.54 4.35
C THR A 138 27.52 -9.83 3.23
N SER A 139 26.90 -8.79 2.64
CA SER A 139 27.51 -7.99 1.58
C SER A 139 26.69 -6.72 1.32
N SER A 140 27.34 -5.67 0.79
CA SER A 140 26.64 -4.45 0.34
C SER A 140 25.70 -4.73 -0.83
N GLN A 141 26.07 -5.66 -1.72
CA GLN A 141 25.22 -6.06 -2.85
C GLN A 141 23.92 -6.74 -2.37
N ALA A 142 23.98 -7.50 -1.27
CA ALA A 142 22.78 -8.14 -0.72
C ALA A 142 21.79 -7.12 -0.16
N ILE A 143 22.25 -6.09 0.55
CA ILE A 143 21.33 -5.08 1.09
C ILE A 143 20.74 -4.20 -0.02
N ASP A 144 21.55 -3.83 -1.01
CA ASP A 144 21.08 -3.06 -2.18
C ASP A 144 20.01 -3.84 -2.95
N ALA A 145 20.20 -5.15 -3.13
CA ALA A 145 19.20 -6.00 -3.76
C ALA A 145 17.88 -6.03 -2.96
N ILE A 146 17.93 -6.09 -1.62
CA ILE A 146 16.73 -6.06 -0.78
C ILE A 146 15.96 -4.73 -0.95
N PHE A 147 16.67 -3.59 -0.98
CA PHE A 147 16.04 -2.29 -1.20
C PHE A 147 15.37 -2.22 -2.58
N THR A 148 16.05 -2.69 -3.62
CA THR A 148 15.49 -2.75 -4.97
C THR A 148 14.26 -3.67 -5.04
N ILE A 149 14.28 -4.80 -4.34
CA ILE A 149 13.14 -5.71 -4.22
C ILE A 149 11.97 -5.03 -3.52
N ALA A 150 12.20 -4.30 -2.43
CA ALA A 150 11.14 -3.61 -1.70
C ALA A 150 10.41 -2.58 -2.59
N MET A 151 11.16 -1.82 -3.40
CA MET A 151 10.58 -0.87 -4.36
C MET A 151 9.81 -1.59 -5.47
N THR A 152 10.38 -2.65 -6.02
CA THR A 152 9.75 -3.47 -7.07
C THR A 152 8.45 -4.10 -6.58
N ALA A 153 8.45 -4.66 -5.36
CA ALA A 153 7.28 -5.25 -4.73
C ALA A 153 6.18 -4.21 -4.49
N ALA A 154 6.54 -2.99 -4.05
CA ALA A 154 5.59 -1.90 -3.90
C ALA A 154 4.93 -1.51 -5.24
N TYR A 155 5.70 -1.42 -6.33
CA TYR A 155 5.15 -1.17 -7.66
C TYR A 155 4.21 -2.27 -8.13
N ILE A 156 4.57 -3.53 -7.96
CA ILE A 156 3.68 -4.66 -8.31
C ILE A 156 2.40 -4.61 -7.45
N SER A 157 2.51 -4.29 -6.16
CA SER A 157 1.36 -4.11 -5.28
C SER A 157 0.45 -2.96 -5.71
N HIS A 158 0.99 -1.90 -6.32
CA HIS A 158 0.20 -0.79 -6.87
C HIS A 158 -0.41 -1.11 -8.24
N ILE A 159 0.29 -1.87 -9.09
CA ILE A 159 -0.24 -2.34 -10.38
C ILE A 159 -1.43 -3.29 -10.15
N THR A 160 -1.35 -4.17 -9.16
CA THR A 160 -2.37 -5.21 -8.90
C THR A 160 -3.81 -4.68 -8.82
N PRO A 161 -4.17 -3.68 -7.97
CA PRO A 161 -5.52 -3.15 -7.92
C PRO A 161 -5.93 -2.41 -9.20
N ILE A 162 -4.99 -1.78 -9.90
CA ILE A 162 -5.26 -1.09 -11.17
C ILE A 162 -5.59 -2.13 -12.24
N ALA A 163 -4.75 -3.15 -12.40
CA ALA A 163 -4.96 -4.23 -13.37
C ALA A 163 -6.27 -4.99 -13.09
N THR A 164 -6.56 -5.29 -11.83
CA THR A 164 -7.80 -6.00 -11.43
C THR A 164 -9.06 -5.24 -11.88
N ARG A 165 -9.02 -3.91 -11.89
CA ARG A 165 -10.13 -3.07 -12.38
C ARG A 165 -10.41 -3.26 -13.89
N PHE A 166 -9.39 -3.53 -14.69
CA PHE A 166 -9.52 -3.65 -16.15
C PHE A 166 -9.63 -5.09 -16.64
N VAL A 167 -9.02 -6.04 -15.93
CA VAL A 167 -8.97 -7.46 -16.32
C VAL A 167 -10.26 -8.19 -15.95
N PHE A 168 -10.87 -7.88 -14.81
CA PHE A 168 -12.10 -8.54 -14.36
C PHE A 168 -13.32 -7.68 -14.71
N ARG A 169 -14.40 -8.33 -15.20
CA ARG A 169 -15.72 -7.71 -15.33
C ARG A 169 -16.30 -7.50 -13.93
N ASN A 170 -15.87 -6.43 -13.29
CA ASN A 170 -16.34 -6.03 -11.97
C ASN A 170 -17.57 -5.12 -12.13
N ASP A 171 -18.61 -5.36 -11.34
CA ASP A 171 -19.73 -4.43 -11.11
C ASP A 171 -19.24 -3.20 -10.31
N PHE A 172 -18.27 -2.48 -10.86
CA PHE A 172 -17.65 -1.34 -10.22
C PHE A 172 -18.62 -0.17 -10.24
N LYS A 173 -19.21 0.12 -9.08
CA LYS A 173 -20.03 1.32 -8.89
C LYS A 173 -19.12 2.53 -8.73
N PRO A 174 -19.21 3.55 -9.61
CA PRO A 174 -18.39 4.75 -9.51
C PRO A 174 -18.64 5.45 -8.17
N GLY A 175 -17.58 5.76 -7.43
CA GLY A 175 -17.67 6.51 -6.17
C GLY A 175 -17.97 8.00 -6.41
N PRO A 176 -18.17 8.82 -5.36
CA PRO A 176 -18.39 10.27 -5.52
C PRO A 176 -17.21 11.01 -6.17
N PHE A 177 -16.01 10.42 -6.16
CA PHE A 177 -14.84 10.91 -6.90
C PHE A 177 -14.57 10.02 -8.12
N ASN A 178 -14.79 10.54 -9.34
CA ASN A 178 -14.49 9.84 -10.59
C ASN A 178 -13.75 10.75 -11.57
N LEU A 179 -12.70 10.23 -12.19
CA LEU A 179 -12.00 10.89 -13.31
C LEU A 179 -12.73 10.70 -14.66
N GLY A 180 -13.93 10.11 -14.65
CA GLY A 180 -14.73 9.86 -15.85
C GLY A 180 -13.96 9.10 -16.93
N ARG A 181 -13.92 9.68 -18.15
CA ARG A 181 -13.25 9.08 -19.32
C ARG A 181 -11.72 9.05 -19.20
N LEU A 182 -11.12 9.88 -18.34
CA LEU A 182 -9.67 9.95 -18.17
C LEU A 182 -9.09 8.82 -17.31
N VAL A 183 -9.93 8.01 -16.67
CA VAL A 183 -9.49 6.86 -15.87
C VAL A 183 -8.64 5.89 -16.68
N VAL A 184 -9.05 5.57 -17.90
CA VAL A 184 -8.38 4.57 -18.75
C VAL A 184 -6.99 5.03 -19.18
N PRO A 185 -6.79 6.22 -19.78
CA PRO A 185 -5.46 6.67 -20.18
C PRO A 185 -4.55 6.90 -18.98
N VAL A 186 -5.05 7.45 -17.87
CA VAL A 186 -4.23 7.68 -16.66
C VAL A 186 -3.76 6.36 -16.07
N ALA A 187 -4.64 5.35 -16.00
CA ALA A 187 -4.25 4.03 -15.52
C ALA A 187 -3.25 3.34 -16.44
N ALA A 188 -3.42 3.44 -17.77
CA ALA A 188 -2.49 2.89 -18.73
C ALA A 188 -1.10 3.52 -18.60
N ILE A 189 -1.02 4.85 -18.50
CA ILE A 189 0.24 5.58 -18.28
C ILE A 189 0.88 5.14 -16.97
N ALA A 190 0.13 5.11 -15.87
CA ALA A 190 0.65 4.71 -14.56
C ALA A 190 1.22 3.29 -14.57
N VAL A 191 0.49 2.31 -15.12
CA VAL A 191 0.96 0.92 -15.21
C VAL A 191 2.18 0.82 -16.12
N SER A 192 2.16 1.46 -17.30
CA SER A 192 3.30 1.44 -18.23
C SER A 192 4.57 2.01 -17.60
N TRP A 193 4.45 3.10 -16.83
CA TRP A 193 5.56 3.72 -16.12
C TRP A 193 6.11 2.81 -15.01
N MET A 194 5.23 2.21 -14.20
CA MET A 194 5.65 1.29 -13.14
C MET A 194 6.34 0.05 -13.72
N VAL A 195 5.82 -0.52 -14.81
CA VAL A 195 6.45 -1.66 -15.51
C VAL A 195 7.82 -1.28 -16.08
N PHE A 196 7.92 -0.12 -16.71
CA PHE A 196 9.19 0.41 -17.20
C PHE A 196 10.23 0.56 -16.09
N MET A 197 9.84 1.10 -14.93
CA MET A 197 10.75 1.24 -13.78
C MET A 197 11.17 -0.10 -13.17
N ILE A 198 10.28 -1.10 -13.12
CA ILE A 198 10.64 -2.45 -12.68
C ILE A 198 11.76 -3.02 -13.56
N VAL A 199 11.67 -2.83 -14.88
CA VAL A 199 12.72 -3.27 -15.81
C VAL A 199 14.04 -2.57 -15.50
N ILE A 200 14.04 -1.27 -15.28
CA ILE A 200 15.25 -0.49 -14.92
C ILE A 200 15.87 -0.99 -13.62
N PHE A 201 15.06 -1.26 -12.60
CA PHE A 201 15.54 -1.74 -11.30
C PHE A 201 16.23 -3.10 -11.36
N PHE A 202 15.94 -3.91 -12.38
CA PHE A 202 16.63 -5.17 -12.61
C PHE A 202 17.96 -5.03 -13.35
N PHE A 203 18.24 -3.86 -13.95
CA PHE A 203 19.57 -3.60 -14.52
C PHE A 203 20.58 -3.25 -13.43
N PRO A 204 21.86 -3.64 -13.61
CA PRO A 204 22.95 -3.18 -12.76
C PRO A 204 23.24 -1.69 -13.00
N THR A 205 23.74 -1.01 -11.97
CA THR A 205 24.11 0.42 -12.03
C THR A 205 25.35 0.70 -12.88
N THR A 206 26.20 -0.30 -13.09
CA THR A 206 27.40 -0.21 -13.94
C THR A 206 27.33 -1.17 -15.13
N PRO A 207 27.82 -0.75 -16.32
CA PRO A 207 27.80 -1.59 -17.52
C PRO A 207 28.86 -2.70 -17.52
N GLN A 208 29.86 -2.63 -16.64
CA GLN A 208 30.90 -3.65 -16.46
C GLN A 208 30.62 -4.34 -15.11
N THR A 209 30.01 -5.53 -15.11
CA THR A 209 29.75 -6.28 -13.87
C THR A 209 30.49 -7.61 -13.89
N ASN A 210 31.25 -7.86 -12.82
CA ASN A 210 31.77 -9.19 -12.50
C ASN A 210 30.65 -10.01 -11.84
N ALA A 211 30.74 -11.35 -11.82
CA ALA A 211 29.72 -12.21 -11.19
C ALA A 211 29.45 -11.83 -9.72
N GLN A 212 30.44 -11.30 -9.02
CA GLN A 212 30.28 -10.84 -7.63
C GLN A 212 29.60 -9.46 -7.49
N GLU A 213 29.56 -8.66 -8.55
CA GLU A 213 29.00 -7.29 -8.55
C GLU A 213 27.64 -7.21 -9.28
N MET A 214 27.13 -8.34 -9.77
CA MET A 214 25.88 -8.39 -10.51
C MET A 214 24.68 -8.09 -9.59
N ASN A 215 23.67 -7.41 -10.14
CA ASN A 215 22.40 -7.17 -9.45
C ASN A 215 21.60 -8.48 -9.33
N TYR A 216 21.61 -9.09 -8.14
CA TYR A 216 20.89 -10.34 -7.84
C TYR A 216 19.40 -10.17 -7.55
N THR A 217 18.86 -8.95 -7.67
CA THR A 217 17.44 -8.63 -7.38
C THR A 217 16.48 -9.54 -8.15
N VAL A 218 16.71 -9.79 -9.44
CA VAL A 218 15.83 -10.65 -10.27
C VAL A 218 15.75 -12.06 -9.71
N VAL A 219 16.89 -12.64 -9.31
CA VAL A 219 16.97 -14.03 -8.85
C VAL A 219 16.30 -14.17 -7.48
N ILE A 220 16.60 -13.25 -6.57
CA ILE A 220 16.01 -13.26 -5.21
C ILE A 220 14.50 -12.99 -5.30
N PHE A 221 14.08 -12.02 -6.11
CA PHE A 221 12.67 -11.71 -6.34
C PHE A 221 11.93 -12.89 -6.99
N GLY A 222 12.50 -13.48 -8.04
CA GLY A 222 11.96 -14.66 -8.71
C GLY A 222 11.83 -15.85 -7.75
N GLY A 223 12.84 -16.09 -6.92
CA GLY A 223 12.80 -17.12 -5.88
C GLY A 223 11.69 -16.87 -4.86
N PHE A 224 11.56 -15.64 -4.36
CA PHE A 224 10.52 -15.27 -3.41
C PHE A 224 9.11 -15.39 -4.02
N MET A 225 8.92 -14.94 -5.26
CA MET A 225 7.65 -15.07 -5.97
C MET A 225 7.28 -16.53 -6.22
N THR A 226 8.27 -17.35 -6.61
CA THR A 226 8.06 -18.79 -6.82
C THR A 226 7.68 -19.49 -5.52
N LEU A 227 8.35 -19.15 -4.40
CA LEU A 227 8.00 -19.65 -3.08
C LEU A 227 6.59 -19.22 -2.65
N ALA A 228 6.20 -17.97 -2.92
CA ALA A 228 4.86 -17.46 -2.63
C ALA A 228 3.77 -18.17 -3.45
N ILE A 229 4.02 -18.39 -4.75
CA ILE A 229 3.12 -19.14 -5.64
C ILE A 229 3.04 -20.61 -5.19
N PHE A 230 4.18 -21.23 -4.88
CA PHE A 230 4.23 -22.60 -4.39
C PHE A 230 3.48 -22.76 -3.06
N TRP A 231 3.62 -21.80 -2.15
CA TRP A 231 2.84 -21.75 -0.91
C TRP A 231 1.34 -21.58 -1.18
N TYR A 232 0.96 -20.71 -2.11
CA TYR A 232 -0.44 -20.47 -2.47
C TYR A 232 -1.11 -21.70 -3.10
N TYR A 233 -0.40 -22.43 -3.97
CA TYR A 233 -0.89 -23.63 -4.67
C TYR A 233 -0.56 -24.96 -3.95
N CYS A 234 0.07 -24.92 -2.77
CA CYS A 234 0.40 -26.15 -2.04
C CYS A 234 -0.88 -26.89 -1.64
N PRO A 235 -1.07 -28.16 -2.05
CA PRO A 235 -2.36 -28.86 -1.98
C PRO A 235 -2.87 -29.21 -0.56
N VAL A 236 -2.05 -29.05 0.49
CA VAL A 236 -2.43 -29.38 1.88
C VAL A 236 -2.64 -28.14 2.77
N TYR A 237 -1.99 -27.02 2.46
CA TYR A 237 -2.01 -25.77 3.26
C TYR A 237 -2.24 -24.49 2.42
N GLY A 238 -2.45 -24.63 1.11
CA GLY A 238 -2.48 -23.52 0.17
C GLY A 238 -3.75 -22.70 0.23
N GLY A 239 -3.59 -21.37 0.23
CA GLY A 239 -4.67 -20.39 0.28
C GLY A 239 -5.72 -20.59 -0.83
N ALA A 240 -5.35 -21.19 -1.97
CA ALA A 240 -6.29 -21.48 -3.07
C ALA A 240 -7.51 -22.34 -2.67
N HIS A 241 -7.39 -23.16 -1.62
CA HIS A 241 -8.47 -24.06 -1.19
C HIS A 241 -9.31 -23.52 -0.02
N TRP A 242 -8.86 -22.48 0.67
CA TRP A 242 -9.50 -21.98 1.91
C TRP A 242 -9.76 -20.47 1.92
N PHE A 243 -9.11 -19.70 1.04
CA PHE A 243 -9.30 -18.26 0.92
C PHE A 243 -10.60 -17.94 0.18
N ASN A 244 -11.69 -17.84 0.94
CA ASN A 244 -12.87 -17.10 0.51
C ASN A 244 -12.55 -15.61 0.73
N GLY A 245 -12.78 -14.78 -0.29
CA GLY A 245 -12.34 -13.37 -0.33
C GLY A 245 -12.71 -12.51 0.90
N PRO A 246 -12.25 -11.25 0.93
CA PRO A 246 -12.27 -10.41 2.14
C PRO A 246 -13.65 -10.36 2.78
N VAL A 247 -13.72 -10.70 4.07
CA VAL A 247 -14.98 -10.72 4.83
C VAL A 247 -15.49 -9.28 4.96
N SER A 248 -16.63 -9.00 4.33
CA SER A 248 -17.24 -7.66 4.36
C SER A 248 -17.69 -7.31 5.78
N ASN A 249 -17.11 -6.27 6.37
CA ASN A 249 -17.55 -5.69 7.65
C ASN A 249 -18.83 -4.83 7.51
N LEU A 250 -19.31 -4.61 6.28
CA LEU A 250 -20.58 -3.93 6.08
C LEU A 250 -21.70 -4.90 6.48
N ALA A 251 -22.43 -4.57 7.55
CA ALA A 251 -23.72 -5.18 7.82
C ALA A 251 -24.49 -5.21 6.50
N PRO A 252 -25.17 -6.31 6.14
CA PRO A 252 -25.94 -6.36 4.92
C PRO A 252 -26.92 -5.20 4.99
N SER A 253 -26.67 -4.16 4.18
CA SER A 253 -27.66 -3.13 3.93
C SER A 253 -28.90 -3.91 3.53
N VAL A 254 -29.92 -3.82 4.39
CA VAL A 254 -31.21 -4.49 4.21
C VAL A 254 -31.58 -4.25 2.76
N LYS A 255 -31.38 -5.29 1.95
CA LYS A 255 -31.80 -5.32 0.55
C LYS A 255 -33.28 -5.04 0.66
N GLY A 256 -33.69 -3.82 0.31
CA GLY A 256 -35.08 -3.43 0.20
C GLY A 256 -35.71 -4.49 -0.66
N LYS A 257 -36.41 -5.41 0.00
CA LYS A 257 -37.15 -6.48 -0.63
C LYS A 257 -38.18 -5.71 -1.42
N HIS A 258 -38.00 -5.64 -2.75
CA HIS A 258 -39.12 -5.49 -3.66
C HIS A 258 -40.04 -6.66 -3.33
N ARG A 259 -40.93 -6.43 -2.36
CA ARG A 259 -42.09 -7.25 -2.12
C ARG A 259 -43.08 -6.73 -3.14
N GLU A 260 -43.10 -7.39 -4.29
CA GLU A 260 -44.34 -7.57 -5.02
C GLU A 260 -45.32 -8.24 -4.06
N GLU A 261 -45.95 -7.43 -3.20
CA GLU A 261 -47.29 -7.71 -2.72
C GLU A 261 -48.20 -6.89 -3.60
N GLY A 262 -48.61 -7.53 -4.69
CA GLY A 262 -49.68 -7.03 -5.52
C GLY A 262 -50.92 -6.74 -4.67
N SER A 263 -51.56 -5.61 -4.99
CA SER A 263 -53.00 -5.59 -5.21
C SER A 263 -53.84 -6.36 -4.18
N ALA A 264 -53.89 -5.91 -2.94
CA ALA A 264 -54.95 -6.32 -2.00
C ALA A 264 -55.38 -5.23 -1.00
N SER A 265 -54.64 -4.12 -0.86
CA SER A 265 -54.96 -3.10 0.15
C SER A 265 -55.67 -1.84 -0.37
N GLU A 266 -55.99 -1.76 -1.66
CA GLU A 266 -56.71 -0.60 -2.24
C GLU A 266 -58.20 -0.87 -2.54
N LYS A 267 -58.70 -2.09 -2.28
CA LYS A 267 -60.14 -2.41 -2.39
C LYS A 267 -60.93 -2.27 -1.09
N THR A 268 -60.25 -2.27 0.07
CA THR A 268 -60.94 -2.25 1.37
C THR A 268 -61.35 -0.85 1.81
N ASP A 269 -60.65 0.21 1.37
CA ASP A 269 -61.02 1.60 1.69
C ASP A 269 -62.11 2.18 0.78
N LYS A 270 -62.21 1.72 -0.47
CA LYS A 270 -63.31 2.13 -1.36
C LYS A 270 -64.64 1.45 -1.00
N CYS A 271 -64.60 0.23 -0.45
CA CYS A 271 -65.81 -0.49 -0.02
C CYS A 271 -66.45 0.13 1.24
N ASN A 272 -65.66 0.70 2.16
CA ASN A 272 -66.20 1.34 3.36
C ASN A 272 -66.68 2.78 3.12
N THR A 273 -66.18 3.46 2.08
CA THR A 273 -66.60 4.83 1.76
C THR A 273 -67.96 4.85 1.04
N GLU A 274 -68.28 3.87 0.19
CA GLU A 274 -69.59 3.80 -0.48
C GLU A 274 -70.75 3.35 0.45
N LEU A 275 -70.46 2.56 1.48
CA LEU A 275 -71.48 2.14 2.48
C LEU A 275 -71.88 3.27 3.46
N SER A 276 -71.01 4.27 3.67
CA SER A 276 -71.33 5.42 4.53
C SER A 276 -72.16 6.52 3.85
N VAL A 277 -72.21 6.56 2.52
CA VAL A 277 -72.95 7.60 1.78
C VAL A 277 -74.40 7.18 1.46
N SER A 278 -74.69 5.87 1.45
CA SER A 278 -76.06 5.37 1.21
C SER A 278 -76.98 5.34 2.45
N ALA A 279 -76.48 5.70 3.65
CA ALA A 279 -77.25 5.64 4.91
C ALA A 279 -77.67 7.01 5.47
N VAL A 280 -77.47 8.11 4.73
CA VAL A 280 -77.88 9.48 5.13
C VAL A 280 -78.93 10.08 4.16
N GLY A 281 -79.49 9.26 3.26
CA GLY A 281 -80.49 9.70 2.28
C GLY A 281 -81.72 8.78 2.25
N ALA A 282 -82.43 8.68 3.37
CA ALA A 282 -83.83 8.24 3.44
C ALA A 282 -84.49 8.83 4.70
#